data_AF-A0A081K5B0-F1
#
_entry.id   AF-A0A081K5B0-F1
#
_cell.length_a   1.000
_cell.length_b   1.000
_cell.length_c   1.000
_cell.angle_alpha   90.00
_cell.angle_beta   90.00
_cell.angle_gamma   90.00
#
_symmetry.space_group_name_H-M   'P 1'
#
loop_
_entity.id
_entity.type
_entity.pdbx_description
1 polymer ?
#
loop_
_entity_poly.entity_id
_entity_poly.type
_entity_poly.pdbx_seq_one_letter_code
_entity_poly.pdbx_strand_id
1 'polypeptide(L)'
;MESALNRSFLFLWLISVSLFFILGVLSLQFEIYRWFPAFGFIGYSILLLLLLTTLSRACLKWHYIAISGTLILFGAVVSLDIVVSKEAIIADLAALEVEGLRTVISDPVMVDNYVNILVVLLNIFTSSVAGNALFYGLNSRNFQENNSVV
;
A
#
# COMPACT_ATOMS: atom_id res chain seq x y z
N MET A 1 -15.24 17.42 19.98
CA MET A 1 -13.87 17.25 19.43
C MET A 1 -13.75 15.94 18.64
N GLU A 2 -14.31 14.84 19.16
CA GLU A 2 -14.33 13.54 18.46
C GLU A 2 -14.96 13.56 17.06
N SER A 3 -16.03 14.33 16.84
CA SER A 3 -16.69 14.38 15.52
C SER A 3 -15.81 14.95 14.41
N ALA A 4 -14.97 15.95 14.71
CA ALA A 4 -14.05 16.56 13.74
C ALA A 4 -12.88 15.63 13.41
N LEU A 5 -12.32 14.95 14.41
CA LEU A 5 -11.26 13.95 14.24
C LEU A 5 -11.76 12.75 13.43
N ASN A 6 -12.97 12.28 13.75
CA ASN A 6 -13.65 11.22 13.01
C ASN A 6 -13.86 11.62 11.53
N ARG A 7 -14.37 12.83 11.28
CA ARG A 7 -14.58 13.33 9.90
C ARG A 7 -13.27 13.41 9.12
N SER A 8 -12.18 13.88 9.75
CA SER A 8 -10.86 13.95 9.11
C SER A 8 -10.32 12.57 8.77
N PHE A 9 -10.45 11.59 9.67
CA PHE A 9 -10.04 10.21 9.42
C PHE A 9 -10.87 9.61 8.28
N LEU A 10 -12.20 9.70 8.36
CA LEU A 10 -13.11 9.17 7.34
C LEU A 10 -12.83 9.74 5.96
N PHE A 11 -12.59 11.05 5.86
CA PHE A 11 -12.28 11.70 4.60
C PHE A 11 -11.00 11.15 3.97
N LEU A 12 -9.90 11.08 4.73
CA LEU A 12 -8.63 10.54 4.24
C LEU A 12 -8.71 9.04 3.92
N TRP A 13 -9.42 8.29 4.76
CA TRP A 13 -9.65 6.87 4.54
C TRP A 13 -10.46 6.61 3.27
N LEU A 14 -11.55 7.35 3.06
CA LEU A 14 -12.36 7.23 1.84
C LEU A 14 -11.58 7.63 0.59
N ILE A 15 -10.74 8.67 0.65
CA ILE A 15 -9.85 9.01 -0.47
C ILE A 15 -8.86 7.86 -0.72
N SER A 16 -8.28 7.27 0.33
CA SER A 16 -7.35 6.15 0.19
C SER A 16 -8.02 4.95 -0.46
N VAL A 17 -9.19 4.57 0.03
CA VAL A 17 -9.97 3.44 -0.52
C VAL A 17 -10.38 3.72 -1.96
N SER A 18 -10.86 4.93 -2.26
CA SER A 18 -11.25 5.31 -3.63
C SER A 18 -10.05 5.27 -4.57
N LEU A 19 -8.92 5.84 -4.16
CA LEU A 19 -7.68 5.83 -4.92
C LEU A 19 -7.19 4.40 -5.15
N PHE A 20 -7.28 3.53 -4.15
CA PHE A 20 -6.95 2.11 -4.29
C PHE A 20 -7.78 1.42 -5.38
N PHE A 21 -9.10 1.62 -5.37
CA PHE A 21 -9.96 1.05 -6.41
C PHE A 21 -9.67 1.66 -7.79
N ILE A 22 -9.45 2.98 -7.88
CA ILE A 22 -9.12 3.64 -9.15
C ILE A 22 -7.82 3.07 -9.71
N LEU A 23 -6.76 3.00 -8.90
CA LEU A 23 -5.48 2.43 -9.32
C LEU A 23 -5.59 0.96 -9.72
N GLY A 24 -6.32 0.16 -8.92
CA GLY A 24 -6.53 -1.26 -9.22
C GLY A 24 -7.32 -1.48 -10.51
N VAL A 25 -8.38 -0.72 -10.75
CA VAL A 25 -9.18 -0.81 -11.99
C VAL A 25 -8.36 -0.34 -13.19
N LEU A 26 -7.62 0.77 -13.07
CA LEU A 26 -6.74 1.26 -14.13
C LEU A 26 -5.62 0.27 -14.46
N SER A 27 -5.06 -0.40 -13.45
CA SER A 27 -4.03 -1.43 -13.66
C SER A 27 -4.63 -2.67 -14.35
N LEU A 28 -5.71 -3.24 -13.79
CA LEU A 28 -6.24 -4.53 -14.23
C LEU A 28 -7.06 -4.48 -15.51
N GLN A 29 -7.89 -3.45 -15.73
CA GLN A 29 -8.76 -3.38 -16.91
C GLN A 29 -8.11 -2.70 -18.11
N PHE A 30 -7.28 -1.69 -17.87
CA PHE A 30 -6.70 -0.88 -18.93
C PHE A 30 -5.24 -1.21 -19.22
N GLU A 31 -4.65 -2.15 -18.47
CA GLU A 31 -3.25 -2.55 -18.57
C GLU A 31 -2.33 -1.31 -18.65
N ILE A 32 -2.61 -0.28 -17.86
CA ILE A 32 -1.99 1.03 -18.02
C ILE A 32 -0.47 0.97 -17.82
N TYR A 33 0.04 -0.08 -17.16
CA TYR A 33 1.46 -0.39 -17.05
C TYR A 33 2.15 -0.55 -18.41
N ARG A 34 1.44 -0.96 -19.47
CA ARG A 34 1.99 -1.01 -20.85
C ARG A 34 2.27 0.37 -21.45
N TRP A 35 1.60 1.40 -20.94
CA TRP A 35 1.70 2.77 -21.44
C TRP A 35 2.54 3.66 -20.52
N PHE A 36 2.46 3.39 -19.21
CA PHE A 36 3.22 4.09 -18.19
C PHE A 36 3.70 3.08 -17.12
N PRO A 37 4.91 2.51 -17.27
CA PRO A 37 5.40 1.42 -16.41
C PRO A 37 5.59 1.85 -14.95
N ALA A 38 5.90 3.14 -14.74
CA ALA A 38 6.03 3.74 -13.42
C ALA A 38 4.67 3.99 -12.72
N PHE A 39 3.53 3.73 -13.38
CA PHE A 39 2.19 3.96 -12.83
C PHE A 39 1.97 3.25 -11.51
N GLY A 40 2.25 1.94 -11.47
CA GLY A 40 2.09 1.13 -10.26
C GLY A 40 3.02 1.61 -9.16
N PHE A 41 4.30 1.83 -9.48
CA PHE A 41 5.29 2.25 -8.49
C PHE A 41 4.93 3.60 -7.84
N ILE A 42 4.59 4.61 -8.63
CA ILE A 42 4.24 5.95 -8.13
C ILE A 42 2.87 5.93 -7.44
N GLY A 43 1.86 5.34 -8.08
CA GLY A 43 0.50 5.29 -7.58
C GLY A 43 0.40 4.57 -6.24
N TYR A 44 1.00 3.39 -6.12
CA TYR A 44 0.99 2.64 -4.86
C TYR A 44 1.84 3.29 -3.77
N SER A 45 2.93 3.98 -4.12
CA SER A 45 3.70 4.76 -3.14
C SER A 45 2.89 5.92 -2.56
N ILE A 46 2.17 6.67 -3.42
CA ILE A 46 1.27 7.75 -2.98
C ILE A 46 0.16 7.20 -2.10
N LEU A 47 -0.45 6.09 -2.51
CA LEU A 47 -1.50 5.45 -1.73
C LEU A 47 -0.98 4.96 -0.37
N LEU A 48 0.21 4.37 -0.33
CA LEU A 48 0.82 3.94 0.93
C LEU A 48 1.05 5.14 1.86
N LEU A 49 1.60 6.25 1.36
CA LEU A 49 1.77 7.48 2.14
C LEU A 49 0.44 8.03 2.66
N LEU A 50 -0.61 7.96 1.86
CA LEU A 50 -1.95 8.38 2.26
C LEU A 50 -2.54 7.47 3.33
N LEU A 51 -2.34 6.15 3.25
CA LEU A 51 -2.75 5.19 4.27
C LEU A 51 -2.00 5.43 5.59
N LEU A 52 -0.69 5.69 5.53
CA LEU A 52 0.11 6.05 6.71
C LEU A 52 -0.34 7.40 7.32
N THR A 53 -0.70 8.36 6.47
CA THR A 53 -1.27 9.65 6.90
C THR A 53 -2.65 9.48 7.53
N THR A 54 -3.45 8.55 7.01
CA THR A 54 -4.75 8.20 7.58
C THR A 54 -4.57 7.54 8.95
N LEU A 55 -3.59 6.63 9.09
CA LEU A 55 -3.24 5.99 10.35
C LEU A 55 -2.78 7.00 11.40
N SER A 56 -1.99 8.03 11.04
CA SER A 56 -1.56 9.07 12.00
C SER A 56 -2.71 9.95 12.52
N ARG A 57 -3.87 9.90 11.86
CA ARG A 57 -5.12 10.56 12.28
C ARG A 57 -6.09 9.61 12.98
N ALA A 58 -5.71 8.35 13.22
CA ALA A 58 -6.53 7.40 13.96
C ALA A 58 -6.62 7.82 15.44
N CYS A 59 -7.84 7.81 16.00
CA CYS A 59 -8.10 8.18 17.39
C CYS A 59 -9.14 7.27 18.05
N LEU A 60 -9.98 6.58 17.25
CA LEU A 60 -10.99 5.66 17.73
C LEU A 60 -10.59 4.23 17.41
N LYS A 61 -10.99 3.27 18.24
CA LYS A 61 -10.72 1.83 18.05
C LYS A 61 -10.98 1.36 16.62
N TRP A 62 -12.13 1.73 16.07
CA TRP A 62 -12.53 1.31 14.74
C TRP A 62 -11.65 1.92 13.63
N HIS A 63 -11.05 3.10 13.84
CA HIS A 63 -10.10 3.72 12.89
C HIS A 63 -8.93 2.76 12.64
N TYR A 64 -8.35 2.26 13.71
CA TYR A 64 -7.24 1.32 13.68
C TYR A 64 -7.63 0.00 13.01
N ILE A 65 -8.82 -0.55 13.30
CA ILE A 65 -9.30 -1.78 12.66
C ILE A 65 -9.48 -1.57 11.15
N ALA A 66 -10.13 -0.47 10.74
CA ALA A 66 -10.40 -0.17 9.34
C ALA A 66 -9.11 0.04 8.54
N ILE A 67 -8.17 0.83 9.07
CA ILE A 67 -6.91 1.10 8.38
C ILE A 67 -6.02 -0.14 8.32
N SER A 68 -5.99 -0.97 9.37
CA SER A 68 -5.27 -2.26 9.36
C SER A 68 -5.82 -3.20 8.28
N GLY A 69 -7.14 -3.36 8.20
CA GLY A 69 -7.76 -4.16 7.14
C GLY A 69 -7.43 -3.64 5.74
N THR A 70 -7.44 -2.31 5.58
CA THR A 70 -7.09 -1.66 4.30
C THR A 70 -5.63 -1.89 3.92
N LEU A 71 -4.69 -1.79 4.87
CA LEU A 71 -3.27 -2.03 4.66
C LEU A 71 -2.97 -3.48 4.27
N ILE A 72 -3.65 -4.45 4.88
CA ILE A 72 -3.50 -5.88 4.54
C ILE A 72 -3.99 -6.13 3.11
N LEU A 73 -5.19 -5.65 2.77
CA LEU A 73 -5.75 -5.78 1.42
C LEU A 73 -4.86 -5.09 0.37
N PHE A 74 -4.36 -3.89 0.68
CA PHE A 74 -3.44 -3.16 -0.17
C PHE A 74 -2.17 -3.97 -0.42
N GLY A 75 -1.50 -4.47 0.63
CA GLY A 75 -0.29 -5.28 0.49
C GLY A 75 -0.50 -6.50 -0.41
N ALA A 76 -1.61 -7.23 -0.20
CA ALA A 76 -1.95 -8.41 -1.00
C ALA A 76 -2.20 -8.09 -2.48
N VAL A 77 -3.01 -7.06 -2.77
CA VAL A 77 -3.36 -6.70 -4.16
C VAL A 77 -2.18 -6.11 -4.90
N VAL A 78 -1.41 -5.21 -4.28
CA VAL A 78 -0.23 -4.63 -4.93
C VAL A 78 0.84 -5.68 -5.19
N SER A 79 1.01 -6.64 -4.29
CA SER A 79 1.91 -7.76 -4.52
C SER A 79 1.52 -8.60 -5.74
N LEU A 80 0.22 -8.90 -5.87
CA LEU A 80 -0.31 -9.59 -7.04
C LEU A 80 -0.07 -8.77 -8.32
N ASP A 81 -0.37 -7.47 -8.29
CA ASP A 81 -0.21 -6.58 -9.43
C ASP A 81 1.26 -6.45 -9.87
N ILE A 82 2.20 -6.38 -8.94
CA ILE A 82 3.64 -6.39 -9.22
C ILE A 82 4.05 -7.71 -9.88
N VAL A 83 3.60 -8.86 -9.36
CA VAL A 83 3.94 -10.17 -9.93
C VAL A 83 3.39 -10.34 -11.35
N VAL A 84 2.19 -9.81 -11.62
CA VAL A 84 1.56 -9.86 -12.95
C VAL A 84 2.23 -8.88 -13.94
N SER A 85 2.58 -7.68 -13.49
CA SER A 85 3.15 -6.63 -14.35
C SER A 85 4.68 -6.74 -14.55
N LYS A 86 5.37 -7.60 -13.78
CA LYS A 86 6.84 -7.69 -13.81
C LYS A 86 7.41 -7.86 -15.21
N GLU A 87 6.83 -8.71 -16.05
CA GLU A 87 7.37 -9.00 -17.39
C GLU A 87 7.32 -7.76 -18.30
N ALA A 88 6.25 -6.97 -18.21
CA ALA A 88 6.10 -5.72 -18.97
C ALA A 88 7.09 -4.66 -18.48
N ILE A 89 7.24 -4.50 -17.15
CA ILE A 89 8.17 -3.56 -16.55
C ILE A 89 9.62 -3.87 -16.96
N ILE A 90 9.98 -5.17 -17.00
CA ILE A 90 11.31 -5.63 -17.41
C ILE A 90 11.57 -5.33 -18.89
N ALA A 91 10.59 -5.57 -19.76
CA ALA A 91 10.71 -5.28 -21.19
C ALA A 91 10.98 -3.79 -21.45
N ASP A 92 10.30 -2.90 -20.73
CA ASP A 92 10.50 -1.45 -20.88
C ASP A 92 11.80 -0.96 -20.24
N LEU A 93 12.22 -1.53 -19.11
CA LEU A 93 13.52 -1.26 -18.51
C LEU A 93 14.67 -1.73 -19.42
N ALA A 94 14.49 -2.81 -20.17
CA ALA A 94 15.47 -3.28 -21.17
C ALA A 94 15.61 -2.28 -22.34
N ALA A 95 14.54 -1.57 -22.69
CA ALA A 95 14.53 -0.59 -23.78
C ALA A 95 15.25 0.73 -23.42
N LEU A 96 15.48 1.00 -22.13
CA LEU A 96 16.16 2.22 -21.67
C LEU A 96 17.70 2.22 -21.87
N GLU A 97 18.28 1.10 -22.36
CA GLU A 97 19.71 0.94 -22.70
C GLU A 97 20.72 1.41 -21.63
N VAL A 98 20.34 1.38 -20.34
CA VAL A 98 21.24 1.76 -19.24
C VAL A 98 22.25 0.65 -18.98
N GLU A 99 23.54 0.98 -19.09
CA GLU A 99 24.66 0.01 -19.15
C GLU A 99 24.75 -0.92 -17.93
N GLY A 100 24.50 -0.41 -16.71
CA GLY A 100 24.47 -1.22 -15.48
C GLY A 100 23.17 -2.00 -15.25
N LEU A 101 22.10 -1.63 -15.95
CA LEU A 101 20.79 -2.27 -15.83
C LEU A 101 20.70 -3.49 -16.78
N ARG A 102 21.41 -3.43 -17.90
CA ARG A 102 21.44 -4.47 -18.93
C ARG A 102 21.98 -5.80 -18.41
N THR A 103 22.99 -5.78 -17.56
CA THR A 103 23.57 -6.98 -16.91
C THR A 103 22.62 -7.62 -15.90
N VAL A 104 21.80 -6.81 -15.22
CA VAL A 104 20.81 -7.33 -14.24
C VAL A 104 19.57 -7.87 -14.94
N ILE A 105 19.10 -7.19 -15.99
CA ILE A 105 17.90 -7.58 -16.74
C ILE A 105 18.13 -8.81 -17.62
N SER A 106 19.37 -9.04 -18.07
CA SER A 106 19.70 -10.18 -18.93
C SER A 106 19.66 -11.54 -18.22
N ASP A 107 19.65 -11.55 -16.88
CA ASP A 107 19.43 -12.77 -16.08
C ASP A 107 17.99 -12.79 -15.53
N PRO A 108 17.06 -13.54 -16.17
CA PRO A 108 15.67 -13.59 -15.73
C PRO A 108 15.50 -14.16 -14.32
N VAL A 109 16.43 -15.00 -13.84
CA VAL A 109 16.37 -15.57 -12.49
C VAL A 109 16.70 -14.49 -11.44
N MET A 110 17.70 -13.66 -11.70
CA MET A 110 18.01 -12.51 -10.83
C MET A 110 16.83 -11.56 -10.73
N VAL A 111 16.21 -11.21 -11.85
CA VAL A 111 15.10 -10.27 -11.85
C VAL A 111 13.89 -10.82 -11.09
N ASP A 112 13.55 -12.09 -11.29
CA ASP A 112 12.46 -12.73 -10.55
C ASP A 112 12.73 -12.75 -9.04
N ASN A 113 13.98 -13.02 -8.64
CA ASN A 113 14.40 -12.93 -7.24
C ASN A 113 14.26 -11.51 -6.67
N TYR A 114 14.65 -10.47 -7.42
CA TYR A 114 14.48 -9.08 -6.97
C TYR A 114 13.02 -8.68 -6.80
N VAL A 115 12.16 -9.06 -7.75
CA VAL A 115 10.72 -8.81 -7.68
C VAL A 115 10.13 -9.52 -6.46
N ASN A 116 10.49 -10.79 -6.24
CA ASN A 116 10.05 -11.54 -5.07
C ASN A 116 10.51 -10.91 -3.76
N ILE A 117 11.77 -10.45 -3.68
CA ILE A 117 12.28 -9.73 -2.49
C ILE A 117 11.48 -8.45 -2.25
N LEU A 118 11.21 -7.65 -3.29
CA LEU A 118 10.41 -6.43 -3.18
C LEU A 118 9.00 -6.71 -2.67
N VAL A 119 8.35 -7.74 -3.22
CA VAL A 119 7.01 -8.19 -2.81
C VAL A 119 7.03 -8.65 -1.35
N VAL A 120 8.03 -9.42 -0.93
CA VAL A 120 8.18 -9.87 0.45
C VAL A 120 8.38 -8.67 1.40
N LEU A 121 9.27 -7.74 1.06
CA LEU A 121 9.51 -6.55 1.87
C LEU A 121 8.25 -5.68 2.01
N LEU A 122 7.50 -5.49 0.91
CA LEU A 122 6.25 -4.76 0.92
C LEU A 122 5.21 -5.42 1.84
N ASN A 123 5.06 -6.75 1.76
CA ASN A 123 4.12 -7.48 2.60
C ASN A 123 4.54 -7.49 4.08
N ILE A 124 5.83 -7.65 4.38
CA ILE A 124 6.34 -7.56 5.75
C ILE A 124 6.05 -6.17 6.33
N PHE A 125 6.34 -5.12 5.56
CA PHE A 125 6.10 -3.75 5.98
C PHE A 125 4.62 -3.49 6.26
N THR A 126 3.76 -3.74 5.27
CA THR A 126 2.31 -3.49 5.38
C THR A 126 1.67 -4.34 6.47
N SER A 127 2.05 -5.62 6.61
CA SER A 127 1.55 -6.51 7.65
C SER A 127 2.03 -6.09 9.05
N SER A 128 3.28 -5.65 9.20
CA SER A 128 3.82 -5.17 10.48
C SER A 128 3.11 -3.89 10.92
N VAL A 129 2.92 -2.92 10.01
CA VAL A 129 2.19 -1.68 10.31
C VAL A 129 0.73 -2.00 10.66
N ALA A 130 0.07 -2.84 9.87
CA ALA A 130 -1.32 -3.25 10.12
C ALA A 130 -1.46 -4.00 11.46
N GLY A 131 -0.54 -4.91 11.76
CA GLY A 131 -0.53 -5.68 13.01
C GLY A 131 -0.38 -4.77 14.23
N ASN A 132 0.60 -3.86 14.22
CA ASN A 132 0.81 -2.90 15.30
C ASN A 132 -0.40 -1.97 15.49
N ALA A 133 -0.97 -1.45 14.40
CA ALA A 133 -2.19 -0.64 14.47
C ALA A 133 -3.37 -1.44 15.03
N LEU A 134 -3.53 -2.70 14.63
CA LEU A 134 -4.61 -3.57 15.10
C LEU A 134 -4.45 -3.89 16.59
N PHE A 135 -3.23 -4.24 17.04
CA PHE A 135 -2.94 -4.45 18.46
C PHE A 135 -3.25 -3.20 19.29
N TYR A 136 -2.87 -2.02 18.80
CA TYR A 136 -3.20 -0.75 19.45
C TYR A 136 -4.72 -0.52 19.54
N GLY A 137 -5.44 -0.76 18.44
CA GLY A 137 -6.90 -0.55 18.34
C GLY A 137 -7.74 -1.54 19.14
N LEU A 138 -7.29 -2.80 19.25
CA LEU A 138 -7.98 -3.85 20.00
C LEU A 138 -7.73 -3.77 21.50
N ASN A 139 -6.61 -3.19 21.93
CA ASN A 139 -6.35 -3.00 23.35
C ASN A 139 -7.25 -1.91 23.93
N SER A 140 -8.34 -2.32 24.56
CA SER A 140 -9.36 -1.41 25.11
C SER A 140 -8.82 -0.44 26.15
N ARG A 141 -7.72 -0.79 26.85
CA ARG A 141 -7.07 0.06 27.85
C ARG A 141 -6.55 1.38 27.26
N ASN A 142 -6.14 1.37 25.99
CA ASN A 142 -5.64 2.57 25.28
C ASN A 142 -6.72 3.65 25.07
N PHE A 143 -7.98 3.33 25.34
CA PHE A 143 -9.12 4.21 25.11
C PHE A 143 -9.96 4.43 26.38
N GLN A 144 -9.56 3.85 27.52
CA GLN A 144 -10.31 3.94 28.78
C GLN A 144 -10.02 5.24 29.55
N GLU A 145 -8.85 5.87 29.36
CA GLU A 145 -8.52 7.16 30.00
C GLU A 145 -9.39 8.34 29.55
N ASN A 146 -10.09 8.23 28.41
CA ASN A 146 -11.04 9.26 27.97
C ASN A 146 -12.45 9.14 28.58
N ASN A 147 -12.76 8.05 29.30
CA ASN A 147 -14.10 7.79 29.85
C ASN A 147 -14.19 7.89 31.38
N SER A 148 -13.08 8.16 32.09
CA SER A 148 -13.04 8.24 33.56
C SER A 148 -13.16 9.67 34.11
N VAL A 149 -13.54 10.64 33.28
CA VAL A 149 -13.88 12.01 33.71
C VAL A 149 -15.30 12.33 33.25
N VAL A 150 -16.28 11.63 33.83
CA VAL A 150 -17.68 12.05 33.92
C VAL A 150 -18.17 11.74 35.32
#